data_AF-A0AAD7EZ08-F1
#
_entry.id   AF-A0AAD7EZ08-F1
#
_cell.length_a   1.000
_cell.length_b   1.000
_cell.length_c   1.000
_cell.angle_alpha   90.00
_cell.angle_beta   90.00
_cell.angle_gamma   90.00
#
_symmetry.space_group_name_H-M   'P 1'
#
loop_
_entity.id
_entity.type
_entity.pdbx_description
1 polymer ?
#
loop_
_entity_poly.entity_id
_entity_poly.type
_entity_poly.pdbx_seq_one_letter_code
_entity_poly.pdbx_strand_id
1 'polypeptide(L)'
;NILISDGGQACLADFGLALAVESQALSTSSAGSTRGTLRWLAPEILDSSRKAERQTSLTKRDIYAFGCTILEIYTGSRPFPHLQDVEVIHSVVTKRERPEIPTNAVTELKDLHPLLKCCWHNNPRQRP
;
A
#
# COMPACT_ATOMS: atom_id res chain seq x y z
N ASN A 1 -9.59 4.39 3.69
CA ASN A 1 -9.78 4.34 5.16
C ASN A 1 -9.29 5.60 5.87
N ILE A 2 -9.46 6.77 5.24
CA ILE A 2 -9.17 8.08 5.82
C ILE A 2 -10.46 8.90 5.68
N LEU A 3 -11.01 9.37 6.79
CA LEU A 3 -12.16 10.26 6.86
C LEU A 3 -11.69 11.66 7.26
N ILE A 4 -12.47 12.69 6.95
CA ILE A 4 -12.17 14.07 7.32
C ILE A 4 -13.20 14.50 8.38
N SER A 5 -12.73 14.94 9.54
CA SER A 5 -13.59 15.50 10.58
C SER A 5 -14.13 16.89 10.19
N ASP A 6 -15.15 17.38 10.91
CA ASP A 6 -15.70 18.73 10.69
C ASP A 6 -14.64 19.84 10.88
N GLY A 7 -13.60 19.57 11.66
CA GLY A 7 -12.44 20.46 11.84
C GLY A 7 -11.38 20.35 10.73
N GLY A 8 -11.63 19.58 9.68
CA GLY A 8 -10.68 19.36 8.57
C GLY A 8 -9.53 18.41 8.89
N GLN A 9 -9.62 17.64 9.99
CA GLN A 9 -8.55 16.71 10.38
C GLN A 9 -8.75 15.36 9.71
N ALA A 10 -7.67 14.79 9.17
CA ALA A 10 -7.67 13.44 8.66
C ALA A 10 -7.68 12.42 9.81
N CYS A 11 -8.63 11.48 9.79
CA CYS A 11 -8.81 10.43 10.79
C CYS A 11 -8.79 9.06 10.12
N LEU A 12 -8.05 8.11 10.69
CA LEU A 12 -8.10 6.71 10.25
C LEU A 12 -9.41 6.06 10.70
N ALA A 13 -10.00 5.26 9.82
CA ALA A 13 -11.24 4.52 10.07
C ALA A 13 -11.10 3.08 9.57
N ASP A 14 -12.13 2.26 9.81
CA ASP A 14 -12.21 0.87 9.33
C ASP A 14 -10.99 0.01 9.74
N PHE A 15 -10.97 -0.32 11.04
CA PHE A 15 -9.97 -1.18 11.67
C PHE A 15 -10.32 -2.68 11.55
N GLY A 16 -11.25 -3.07 10.68
CA GLY A 16 -11.71 -4.47 10.56
C GLY A 16 -10.62 -5.46 10.13
N LEU A 17 -9.51 -4.95 9.58
CA LEU A 17 -8.32 -5.72 9.19
C LEU A 17 -7.08 -5.41 10.07
N ALA A 18 -7.23 -4.59 11.11
CA ALA A 18 -6.13 -4.25 12.00
C ALA A 18 -5.70 -5.48 12.81
N LEU A 19 -4.40 -5.67 12.95
CA LEU A 19 -3.82 -6.77 13.73
C LEU A 19 -3.20 -6.20 15.01
N ALA A 20 -3.64 -6.69 16.16
CA ALA A 20 -3.00 -6.40 17.44
C ALA A 20 -1.64 -7.13 17.48
N VAL A 21 -0.56 -6.35 17.60
CA VAL A 21 0.82 -6.88 17.59
C VAL A 21 1.11 -7.76 18.83
N GLU A 22 0.30 -7.65 19.87
CA GLU A 22 0.52 -8.29 21.18
C GLU A 22 0.10 -9.77 21.25
N SER A 23 -0.69 -10.29 20.30
CA SER A 23 -1.12 -11.70 20.32
C SER A 23 -0.75 -12.42 19.03
N GLN A 24 0.04 -13.51 19.16
CA GLN A 24 0.47 -14.38 18.07
C GLN A 24 -0.67 -15.22 17.44
N ALA A 25 -1.91 -14.75 17.47
CA ALA A 25 -3.03 -15.39 16.81
C ALA A 25 -3.34 -14.62 15.52
N LEU A 26 -2.54 -14.83 14.48
CA LEU A 26 -2.82 -14.31 13.16
C LEU A 26 -3.92 -15.13 12.53
N SER A 27 -5.12 -14.80 12.96
CA SER A 27 -6.35 -15.16 12.27
C SER A 27 -6.23 -14.55 10.88
N THR A 28 -6.24 -15.42 9.87
CA THR A 28 -6.27 -15.03 8.47
C THR A 28 -7.63 -14.38 8.21
N SER A 29 -7.71 -13.06 8.40
CA SER A 29 -8.93 -12.30 8.15
C SER A 29 -9.30 -12.43 6.67
N SER A 30 -10.52 -12.88 6.47
CA SER A 30 -11.16 -13.33 5.23
C SER A 30 -10.84 -12.49 3.99
N ALA A 31 -10.47 -13.18 2.90
CA ALA A 31 -10.25 -12.68 1.54
C ALA A 31 -11.51 -12.11 0.85
N GLY A 32 -12.52 -11.66 1.60
CA GLY A 32 -13.87 -11.34 1.10
C GLY A 32 -14.05 -9.90 0.59
N SER A 33 -13.19 -8.95 0.96
CA SER A 33 -13.37 -7.51 0.67
C SER A 33 -12.29 -6.90 -0.24
N THR A 34 -11.47 -7.73 -0.88
CA THR A 34 -10.21 -7.31 -1.52
C THR A 34 -10.37 -6.59 -2.87
N ARG A 35 -11.58 -6.55 -3.45
CA ARG A 35 -11.80 -5.98 -4.80
C ARG A 35 -11.49 -4.49 -4.90
N GLY A 36 -11.62 -3.71 -3.81
CA GLY A 36 -11.36 -2.27 -3.83
C GLY A 36 -9.93 -1.85 -3.43
N THR A 37 -9.24 -2.64 -2.62
CA THR A 37 -7.98 -2.22 -1.96
C THR A 37 -6.73 -2.88 -2.57
N LEU A 38 -6.90 -3.77 -3.55
CA LEU A 38 -5.82 -4.60 -4.10
C LEU A 38 -4.57 -3.81 -4.52
N ARG A 39 -4.77 -2.61 -5.10
CA ARG A 39 -3.69 -1.74 -5.60
C ARG A 39 -2.80 -1.13 -4.51
N TRP A 40 -3.29 -1.08 -3.28
CA TRP A 40 -2.55 -0.56 -2.12
C TRP A 40 -1.88 -1.67 -1.33
N LEU A 41 -2.11 -2.94 -1.67
CA LEU A 41 -1.53 -4.07 -0.95
C LEU A 41 -0.06 -4.25 -1.31
N ALA A 42 0.76 -4.39 -0.27
CA ALA A 42 2.19 -4.65 -0.44
C ALA A 42 2.45 -6.02 -1.10
N PRO A 43 3.59 -6.19 -1.82
CA PRO A 43 3.94 -7.42 -2.51
C PRO A 43 3.85 -8.69 -1.64
N GLU A 44 4.27 -8.63 -0.37
CA GLU A 44 4.25 -9.75 0.57
C GLU A 44 2.83 -10.18 1.02
N ILE A 45 1.82 -9.33 0.78
CA ILE A 45 0.42 -9.67 0.97
C ILE A 45 -0.10 -10.45 -0.23
N LEU A 46 0.26 -9.98 -1.42
CA LEU A 46 -0.21 -10.51 -2.70
C LEU A 46 0.47 -11.84 -3.04
N ASP A 47 1.75 -11.97 -2.69
CA ASP A 47 2.55 -13.16 -2.95
C ASP A 47 2.40 -14.19 -1.81
N SER A 48 1.79 -15.33 -2.12
CA SER A 48 1.62 -16.44 -1.17
C SER A 48 2.92 -17.11 -0.75
N SER A 49 3.98 -16.99 -1.56
CA SER A 49 5.31 -17.56 -1.24
C SER A 49 6.02 -16.77 -0.12
N ARG A 50 5.64 -15.51 0.10
CA ARG A 50 6.27 -14.59 1.07
C ARG A 50 5.60 -14.64 2.46
N LYS A 51 5.16 -15.82 2.90
CA LYS A 51 4.44 -16.01 4.17
C LYS A 51 5.21 -15.50 5.39
N ALA A 52 6.52 -15.71 5.44
CA ALA A 52 7.36 -15.26 6.56
C ALA A 52 7.43 -13.72 6.65
N GLU A 53 7.55 -13.03 5.52
CA GLU A 53 7.61 -11.57 5.47
C GLU A 53 6.25 -10.94 5.79
N ARG A 54 5.16 -11.55 5.28
CA ARG A 54 3.78 -11.17 5.62
C ARG A 54 3.57 -11.09 7.13
N GLN A 55 4.22 -11.99 7.87
CA GLN A 55 4.09 -12.11 9.31
C GLN A 55 4.99 -11.16 10.10
N THR A 56 6.19 -10.90 9.58
CA THR A 56 7.24 -10.15 10.29
C THR A 56 7.29 -8.67 9.94
N SER A 57 6.50 -8.24 8.95
CA SER A 57 6.57 -6.88 8.36
C SER A 57 5.23 -6.15 8.43
N LEU A 58 4.45 -6.33 9.51
CA LEU A 58 3.09 -5.79 9.66
C LEU A 58 3.03 -4.28 9.37
N THR A 59 3.80 -3.47 10.09
CA THR A 59 3.84 -2.01 9.89
C THR A 59 4.39 -1.60 8.53
N LYS A 60 5.34 -2.38 7.98
CA LYS A 60 5.94 -2.10 6.67
C LYS A 60 4.96 -2.26 5.51
N ARG A 61 3.90 -3.05 5.70
CA ARG A 61 2.80 -3.18 4.75
C ARG A 61 1.97 -1.89 4.68
N ASP A 62 1.72 -1.27 5.83
CA ASP A 62 0.99 0.01 5.91
C ASP A 62 1.80 1.15 5.28
N ILE A 63 3.13 1.13 5.41
CA ILE A 63 4.02 2.12 4.76
C ILE A 63 3.96 2.04 3.23
N TYR A 64 3.84 0.82 2.67
CA TYR A 64 3.63 0.66 1.23
C TYR A 64 2.29 1.27 0.80
N ALA A 65 1.22 0.97 1.55
CA ALA A 65 -0.11 1.53 1.29
C ALA A 65 -0.11 3.06 1.45
N PHE A 66 0.60 3.60 2.43
CA PHE A 66 0.75 5.05 2.65
C PHE A 66 1.39 5.74 1.46
N GLY A 67 2.46 5.18 0.89
CA GLY A 67 3.06 5.71 -0.35
C GLY A 67 2.06 5.73 -1.50
N CYS A 68 1.27 4.66 -1.66
CA CYS A 68 0.21 4.60 -2.67
C CYS A 68 -0.88 5.67 -2.45
N THR A 69 -1.26 5.91 -1.19
CA THR A 69 -2.24 6.94 -0.81
C THR A 69 -1.73 8.35 -1.11
N ILE A 70 -0.46 8.66 -0.80
CA ILE A 70 0.13 9.95 -1.15
C ILE A 70 0.07 10.15 -2.67
N LEU A 71 0.48 9.14 -3.45
CA LEU A 71 0.43 9.23 -4.91
C LEU A 71 -0.99 9.51 -5.40
N GLU A 72 -1.99 8.80 -4.87
CA GLU A 72 -3.38 8.99 -5.24
C GLU A 72 -3.88 10.41 -4.92
N ILE A 73 -3.52 10.96 -3.75
CA ILE A 73 -3.91 12.33 -3.36
C ILE A 73 -3.37 13.35 -4.36
N TYR A 74 -2.11 13.24 -4.76
CA TYR A 74 -1.47 14.21 -5.65
C TYR A 74 -1.88 14.04 -7.12
N THR A 75 -2.14 12.80 -7.56
CA THR A 75 -2.48 12.53 -8.96
C THR A 75 -3.98 12.50 -9.24
N GLY A 76 -4.80 12.46 -8.19
CA GLY A 76 -6.24 12.20 -8.29
C GLY A 76 -6.58 10.82 -8.87
N SER A 77 -5.59 9.93 -8.99
CA SER A 77 -5.70 8.66 -9.69
C SER A 77 -5.24 7.50 -8.81
N ARG A 78 -5.98 6.40 -8.83
CA ARG A 78 -5.59 5.17 -8.14
C ARG A 78 -4.22 4.67 -8.61
N PRO A 79 -3.44 3.97 -7.77
CA PRO A 79 -2.19 3.34 -8.19
C PRO A 79 -2.39 2.39 -9.38
N PHE A 80 -1.43 2.38 -10.31
CA PHE A 80 -1.47 1.60 -11.55
C PHE A 80 -2.74 1.84 -12.40
N PRO A 81 -3.10 3.10 -12.70
CA PRO A 81 -4.42 3.43 -13.25
C PRO A 81 -4.70 2.76 -14.60
N HIS A 82 -3.65 2.40 -15.36
CA HIS A 82 -3.69 1.75 -16.66
C HIS A 82 -3.89 0.22 -16.63
N LEU A 83 -3.82 -0.42 -15.45
CA LEU A 83 -3.98 -1.87 -15.30
C LEU A 83 -5.36 -2.23 -14.75
N GLN A 84 -5.86 -3.42 -15.04
CA GLN A 84 -6.97 -4.05 -14.31
C GLN A 84 -6.48 -4.66 -12.99
N ASP A 85 -7.37 -4.85 -12.01
CA ASP A 85 -6.97 -5.32 -10.66
C ASP A 85 -6.24 -6.67 -10.68
N VAL A 86 -6.65 -7.59 -11.57
CA VAL A 86 -5.96 -8.89 -11.72
C VAL A 86 -4.54 -8.74 -12.28
N GLU A 87 -4.31 -7.75 -13.13
CA GLU A 87 -3.00 -7.49 -13.76
C GLU A 87 -2.04 -6.82 -12.78
N VAL A 88 -2.57 -6.06 -11.82
CA VAL A 88 -1.78 -5.41 -10.76
C VAL A 88 -1.02 -6.44 -9.93
N ILE A 89 -1.63 -7.59 -9.61
CA ILE A 89 -0.93 -8.67 -8.87
C ILE A 89 0.32 -9.11 -9.64
N HIS A 90 0.17 -9.40 -10.93
CA HIS A 90 1.27 -9.86 -11.77
C HIS A 90 2.36 -8.78 -11.95
N SER A 91 1.95 -7.54 -12.16
CA SER A 91 2.83 -6.37 -12.26
C SER A 91 3.67 -6.17 -10.97
N VAL A 92 3.02 -6.19 -9.80
CA VAL A 92 3.67 -5.93 -8.51
C VAL A 92 4.56 -7.10 -8.05
N VAL A 93 4.07 -8.34 -8.20
CA VAL A 93 4.72 -9.55 -7.67
C VAL A 93 5.75 -10.10 -8.66
N THR A 94 5.36 -10.30 -9.92
CA THR A 94 6.21 -10.96 -10.92
C THR A 94 7.14 -9.97 -11.60
N LYS A 95 6.60 -8.87 -12.15
CA LYS A 95 7.41 -7.86 -12.85
C LYS A 95 8.16 -6.91 -11.91
N ARG A 96 7.77 -6.89 -10.63
CA ARG A 96 8.29 -5.99 -9.59
C ARG A 96 8.13 -4.51 -9.96
N GLU A 97 7.13 -4.19 -10.75
CA GLU A 97 6.76 -2.82 -11.08
C GLU A 97 6.19 -2.11 -9.86
N ARG A 98 6.30 -0.78 -9.85
CA ARG A 98 5.82 0.11 -8.78
C ARG A 98 4.96 1.22 -9.36
N PRO A 99 4.12 1.86 -8.54
CA PRO A 99 3.31 2.97 -9.02
C PRO A 99 4.19 4.04 -9.67
N GLU A 100 3.80 4.45 -10.87
CA GLU A 100 4.50 5.51 -11.60
C GLU A 100 4.10 6.88 -11.05
N ILE A 101 5.08 7.75 -10.87
CA ILE A 101 4.83 9.16 -10.54
C ILE A 101 4.84 9.92 -11.87
N PRO A 102 3.67 10.41 -12.35
CA PRO A 102 3.59 11.06 -13.64
C PRO A 102 4.36 12.39 -13.63
N THR A 103 4.94 12.76 -14.77
CA THR A 103 5.89 13.89 -14.89
C THR A 103 5.32 15.22 -14.37
N ASN A 104 4.01 15.44 -14.53
CA ASN A 104 3.32 16.62 -14.00
C ASN A 104 3.31 16.66 -12.46
N ALA A 105 3.22 15.51 -11.79
CA ALA A 105 3.26 15.42 -10.33
C ALA A 105 4.69 15.42 -9.76
N VAL A 106 5.71 15.13 -10.57
CA VAL A 106 7.12 15.09 -10.11
C VAL A 106 7.58 16.43 -9.54
N THR A 107 7.12 17.56 -10.11
CA THR A 107 7.48 18.89 -9.64
C THR A 107 6.92 19.16 -8.24
N GLU A 108 5.66 18.80 -7.99
CA GLU A 108 4.98 18.98 -6.70
C GLU A 108 5.47 17.99 -5.64
N LEU A 109 5.83 16.78 -6.08
CA LEU A 109 6.35 15.70 -5.23
C LEU A 109 7.87 15.67 -5.15
N LYS A 110 8.60 16.69 -5.60
CA LYS A 110 10.06 16.62 -5.77
C LYS A 110 10.78 16.14 -4.50
N ASP A 111 10.39 16.66 -3.34
CA ASP A 111 11.00 16.32 -2.06
C ASP A 111 10.48 14.98 -1.49
N LEU A 112 9.26 14.58 -1.87
CA LEU A 112 8.65 13.32 -1.46
C LEU A 112 9.01 12.15 -2.38
N HIS A 113 9.47 12.42 -3.60
CA HIS A 113 9.75 11.40 -4.61
C HIS A 113 10.74 10.33 -4.12
N PRO A 114 11.87 10.67 -3.47
CA PRO A 114 12.76 9.66 -2.89
C PRO A 114 12.06 8.83 -1.81
N LEU A 115 11.26 9.49 -0.96
CA LEU A 115 10.52 8.83 0.12
C LEU A 115 9.49 7.84 -0.44
N LEU A 116 8.72 8.23 -1.47
CA LEU A 116 7.75 7.37 -2.14
C LEU A 116 8.43 6.11 -2.72
N LYS A 117 9.58 6.28 -3.38
CA LYS A 117 10.37 5.13 -3.86
C LYS A 117 10.81 4.20 -2.72
N CYS A 118 11.19 4.75 -1.57
CA CYS A 118 11.53 3.96 -0.38
C CYS A 118 10.29 3.22 0.19
N CYS A 119 9.12 3.88 0.27
CA CYS A 119 7.87 3.25 0.71
C CYS A 119 7.51 2.02 -0.14
N TRP A 120 7.83 2.07 -1.43
CA TRP A 120 7.55 0.99 -2.38
C TRP A 120 8.67 -0.03 -2.55
N HIS A 121 9.68 -0.02 -1.67
CA HIS A 121 10.79 -0.96 -1.77
C HIS A 121 10.31 -2.43 -1.70
N ASN A 122 10.90 -3.31 -2.52
CA ASN A 122 10.48 -4.71 -2.59
C ASN A 122 10.72 -5.47 -1.29
N ASN A 123 11.89 -5.27 -0.67
CA ASN A 123 12.19 -5.76 0.67
C ASN A 123 11.50 -4.85 1.71
N PRO A 124 10.54 -5.34 2.52
CA PRO A 124 9.82 -4.53 3.50
C PRO A 124 10.73 -3.89 4.54
N ARG A 125 11.87 -4.52 4.86
CA ARG A 125 12.83 -4.00 5.86
C ARG A 125 13.56 -2.74 5.41
N GLN A 126 13.57 -2.47 4.10
CA GLN A 126 14.20 -1.26 3.53
C GLN A 126 13.19 -0.12 3.34
N ARG A 127 11.91 -0.36 3.65
CA ARG A 127 10.93 0.71 3.75
C ARG A 127 11.20 1.48 5.08
N PRO A 128 10.98 2.81 5.11
CA PRO A 128 11.08 3.62 6.33
C PRO A 128 10.35 2.97 7.50
#